data_AF-A0A2U1VXD9-F1
#
_entry.id   AF-A0A2U1VXD9-F1
#
_cell.length_a   1.000
_cell.length_b   1.000
_cell.length_c   1.000
_cell.angle_alpha   90.00
_cell.angle_beta   90.00
_cell.angle_gamma   90.00
#
_symmetry.space_group_name_H-M   'P 1'
#
loop_
_entity.id
_entity.type
_entity.pdbx_description
1 polymer ?
#
loop_
_entity_poly.entity_id
_entity_poly.type
_entity_poly.pdbx_seq_one_letter_code
_entity_poly.pdbx_strand_id
1 'polypeptide(L)'
;MRTLIVLSSALALAGCSANPTERVDWPVTVAPAAGNPQRLVAVPPECGPVPATVPDLHGTSWHNPHLGLGCAQARNAALQVENPRDLLSGRPTGAPDAEREAAAVARYHKGEEKDLMRSGTTTSGAGAGSK
;
A
#
# COMPACT_ATOMS: atom_id res chain seq x y z
N MET A 1 46.83 -24.93 -5.73
CA MET A 1 45.54 -25.32 -5.11
C MET A 1 44.94 -24.24 -4.20
N ARG A 2 45.72 -23.48 -3.41
CA ARG A 2 45.18 -22.41 -2.53
C ARG A 2 44.78 -21.11 -3.25
N THR A 3 45.35 -20.83 -4.42
CA THR A 3 45.08 -19.59 -5.18
C THR A 3 43.82 -19.66 -6.06
N LEU A 4 43.31 -20.86 -6.37
CA LEU A 4 42.12 -21.02 -7.20
C LEU A 4 40.80 -20.81 -6.42
N ILE A 5 40.84 -20.90 -5.09
CA ILE A 5 39.66 -20.76 -4.23
C ILE A 5 39.27 -19.27 -4.06
N VAL A 6 40.24 -18.37 -4.11
CA VAL A 6 40.01 -16.93 -3.87
C VAL A 6 39.29 -16.26 -5.04
N LEU A 7 39.51 -16.74 -6.27
CA LEU A 7 38.87 -16.15 -7.46
C LEU A 7 37.37 -16.46 -7.54
N SER A 8 36.93 -17.60 -7.00
CA SER A 8 35.52 -18.00 -7.00
C SER A 8 34.66 -17.17 -6.06
N SER A 9 35.23 -16.60 -5.00
CA SER A 9 34.51 -15.77 -4.02
C SER A 9 34.22 -14.36 -4.54
N ALA A 10 35.01 -13.84 -5.48
CA ALA A 10 34.84 -12.48 -6.00
C ALA A 10 33.66 -12.38 -7.00
N LEU A 11 33.35 -13.45 -7.74
CA LEU A 11 32.25 -13.46 -8.71
C LEU A 11 30.86 -13.57 -8.06
N ALA A 12 30.77 -13.96 -6.78
CA ALA A 12 29.49 -14.07 -6.07
C ALA A 12 28.92 -12.72 -5.61
N LEU A 13 29.73 -11.65 -5.57
CA LEU A 13 29.27 -10.31 -5.16
C LEU A 13 28.67 -9.47 -6.30
N ALA A 14 28.75 -9.92 -7.56
CA ALA A 14 28.13 -9.23 -8.70
C ALA A 14 26.62 -9.56 -8.88
N GLY A 15 26.04 -10.36 -7.98
CA GLY A 15 24.64 -10.82 -8.05
C GLY A 15 23.59 -9.79 -7.66
N CYS A 16 23.95 -8.57 -7.27
CA CYS A 16 23.00 -7.48 -7.12
C CYS A 16 22.59 -6.98 -8.51
N SER A 17 21.70 -7.74 -9.17
CA SER A 17 20.89 -7.20 -10.25
C SER A 17 20.03 -6.08 -9.66
N ALA A 18 20.57 -4.87 -9.67
CA ALA A 18 19.80 -3.65 -9.63
C ALA A 18 19.08 -3.57 -10.97
N ASN A 19 18.03 -4.38 -11.12
CA ASN A 19 16.93 -4.00 -11.97
C ASN A 19 15.92 -3.33 -11.03
N PRO A 20 16.13 -2.05 -10.63
CA PRO A 20 15.01 -1.32 -10.08
C PRO A 20 14.00 -1.33 -11.21
N THR A 21 12.90 -2.06 -11.01
CA THR A 21 11.69 -1.75 -11.77
C THR A 21 11.57 -0.24 -11.66
N GLU A 22 11.64 0.45 -12.79
CA GLU A 22 11.56 1.90 -12.84
C GLU A 22 10.30 2.26 -12.06
N ARG A 23 10.47 2.73 -10.83
CA ARG A 23 9.34 3.17 -10.02
C ARG A 23 8.87 4.39 -10.76
N VAL A 24 7.81 4.22 -11.54
CA VAL A 24 7.04 5.35 -12.04
C VAL A 24 6.46 5.99 -10.80
N ASP A 25 7.20 6.94 -10.26
CA ASP A 25 6.76 7.71 -9.13
C ASP A 25 5.59 8.56 -9.61
N TRP A 26 4.44 8.39 -8.98
CA TRP A 26 3.23 9.20 -9.19
C TRP A 26 3.15 10.20 -8.03
N PRO A 27 3.99 11.25 -8.00
CA PRO A 27 4.10 12.10 -6.83
C PRO A 27 2.80 12.84 -6.60
N VAL A 28 2.30 12.77 -5.37
CA VAL A 28 1.32 13.73 -4.87
C VAL A 28 2.10 14.94 -4.40
N THR A 29 1.87 16.09 -5.02
CA THR A 29 2.56 17.34 -4.63
C THR A 29 1.65 18.19 -3.76
N VAL A 30 2.25 19.01 -2.88
CA VAL A 30 1.51 19.95 -2.04
C VAL A 30 1.81 21.36 -2.54
N ALA A 31 0.77 22.11 -2.88
CA ALA A 31 0.88 23.46 -3.43
C ALA A 31 -0.09 24.42 -2.73
N PRO A 32 0.14 25.75 -2.82
CA PRO A 32 -0.83 26.73 -2.37
C PRO A 32 -2.12 26.70 -3.19
N ALA A 33 -3.27 26.93 -2.54
CA ALA A 33 -4.56 26.99 -3.20
C ALA A 33 -4.66 28.24 -4.08
N ALA A 34 -5.30 28.10 -5.24
CA ALA A 34 -5.60 29.24 -6.10
C ALA A 34 -6.43 30.28 -5.32
N GLY A 35 -5.96 31.52 -5.30
CA GLY A 35 -6.62 32.64 -4.60
C GLY A 35 -6.38 32.70 -3.08
N ASN A 36 -5.70 31.72 -2.47
CA ASN A 36 -5.29 31.80 -1.07
C ASN A 36 -3.95 31.07 -0.82
N PRO A 37 -2.81 31.79 -0.83
CA PRO A 37 -1.51 31.18 -0.68
C PRO A 37 -1.24 30.58 0.72
N GLN A 38 -2.05 30.93 1.72
CA GLN A 38 -1.93 30.38 3.08
C GLN A 38 -2.61 29.01 3.23
N ARG A 39 -3.51 28.67 2.29
CA ARG A 39 -4.17 27.37 2.25
C ARG A 39 -3.39 26.44 1.34
N LEU A 40 -3.08 25.24 1.82
CA LEU A 40 -2.44 24.20 1.01
C LEU A 40 -3.48 23.26 0.41
N VAL A 41 -3.15 22.67 -0.74
CA VAL A 41 -3.93 21.64 -1.44
C VAL A 41 -2.99 20.51 -1.87
N ALA A 42 -3.50 19.28 -1.85
CA ALA A 42 -2.84 18.14 -2.48
C ALA A 42 -3.19 18.15 -3.99
N VAL A 43 -2.17 18.15 -4.83
CA VAL A 43 -2.30 18.13 -6.28
C VAL A 43 -2.13 16.69 -6.74
N PRO A 44 -3.19 16.06 -7.28
CA PRO A 44 -3.12 14.68 -7.76
C PRO A 44 -2.23 14.57 -9.00
N PRO A 45 -1.55 13.43 -9.21
CA PRO A 45 -0.90 13.14 -10.48
C PRO A 45 -1.91 13.01 -11.61
N GLU A 46 -1.49 13.37 -12.82
CA GLU A 46 -2.24 13.08 -14.03
C GLU A 46 -2.02 11.63 -14.44
N CYS A 47 -3.10 10.85 -14.47
CA CYS A 47 -3.05 9.46 -14.90
C CYS A 47 -3.32 9.38 -16.40
N GLY A 48 -2.51 8.59 -17.10
CA GLY A 48 -2.75 8.24 -18.50
C GLY A 48 -4.06 7.48 -18.70
N PRO A 49 -4.52 7.32 -19.94
CA PRO A 49 -5.76 6.64 -20.25
C PRO A 49 -5.75 5.19 -19.75
N VAL A 50 -6.79 4.80 -19.02
CA VAL A 50 -7.02 3.42 -18.64
C VAL A 50 -7.51 2.67 -19.89
N PRO A 51 -6.99 1.47 -20.20
CA PRO A 51 -7.46 0.68 -21.34
C PRO A 51 -8.97 0.43 -21.22
N ALA A 52 -9.67 0.55 -22.36
CA ALA A 52 -11.13 0.39 -22.43
C ALA A 52 -11.60 -1.05 -22.13
N THR A 53 -10.69 -2.02 -22.17
CA THR A 53 -10.94 -3.42 -21.85
C THR A 53 -10.08 -3.83 -20.66
N VAL A 54 -10.69 -4.55 -19.72
CA VAL A 54 -9.95 -5.14 -18.60
C VAL A 54 -9.02 -6.21 -19.18
N PRO A 55 -7.69 -6.08 -19.04
CA PRO A 55 -6.76 -7.11 -19.48
C PRO A 55 -7.04 -8.41 -18.73
N ASP A 56 -6.88 -9.54 -19.39
CA ASP A 56 -6.97 -10.84 -18.76
C ASP A 56 -5.89 -10.97 -17.67
N LEU A 57 -6.34 -10.99 -16.41
CA LEU A 57 -5.49 -11.08 -15.23
C LEU A 57 -5.01 -12.52 -14.97
N HIS A 58 -5.59 -13.53 -15.64
CA HIS A 58 -5.17 -14.93 -15.50
C HIS A 58 -3.93 -15.27 -16.33
N GLY A 59 -3.77 -14.65 -17.52
CA GLY A 59 -2.66 -14.91 -18.43
C GLY A 59 -1.52 -13.89 -18.41
N THR A 60 -1.70 -12.74 -17.75
CA THR A 60 -0.70 -11.67 -17.74
C THR A 60 0.30 -11.88 -16.59
N SER A 61 1.39 -12.59 -16.89
CA SER A 61 2.48 -12.76 -15.93
C SER A 61 3.13 -11.42 -15.59
N TRP A 62 2.88 -10.97 -14.36
CA TRP A 62 3.83 -10.25 -13.50
C TRP A 62 4.28 -8.82 -13.83
N HIS A 63 4.04 -8.27 -15.02
CA HIS A 63 4.62 -6.96 -15.36
C HIS A 63 3.74 -6.04 -16.19
N ASN A 64 2.43 -6.28 -16.31
CA ASN A 64 1.60 -5.36 -17.10
C ASN A 64 1.36 -4.03 -16.35
N PRO A 65 1.94 -2.90 -16.80
CA PRO A 65 1.68 -1.60 -16.20
C PRO A 65 0.31 -1.03 -16.63
N HIS A 66 -0.45 -1.79 -17.43
CA HIS A 66 -1.61 -1.33 -18.18
C HIS A 66 -2.79 -0.85 -17.35
N LEU A 67 -2.90 -1.25 -16.08
CA LEU A 67 -4.01 -0.82 -15.24
C LEU A 67 -3.79 0.53 -14.55
N GLY A 68 -2.56 1.06 -14.59
CA GLY A 68 -2.26 2.36 -13.95
C GLY A 68 -2.60 2.41 -12.47
N LEU A 69 -2.67 1.26 -11.78
CA LEU A 69 -3.16 1.17 -10.40
C LEU A 69 -2.35 2.05 -9.44
N GLY A 70 -1.03 2.14 -9.62
CA GLY A 70 -0.20 3.05 -8.83
C GLY A 70 -0.63 4.51 -8.94
N CYS A 71 -0.92 4.99 -10.16
CA CYS A 71 -1.41 6.34 -10.38
C CYS A 71 -2.82 6.53 -9.81
N ALA A 72 -3.71 5.57 -10.06
CA ALA A 72 -5.08 5.63 -9.54
C ALA A 72 -5.08 5.72 -8.01
N GLN A 73 -4.24 4.93 -7.33
CA GLN A 73 -4.09 4.96 -5.89
C GLN A 73 -3.51 6.30 -5.40
N ALA A 74 -2.46 6.81 -6.04
CA ALA A 74 -1.89 8.11 -5.68
C ALA A 74 -2.88 9.26 -5.88
N ARG A 75 -3.63 9.26 -6.97
CA ARG A 75 -4.69 10.23 -7.27
C ARG A 75 -5.84 10.14 -6.27
N ASN A 76 -6.30 8.93 -5.95
CA ASN A 76 -7.34 8.73 -4.95
C ASN A 76 -6.88 9.20 -3.56
N ALA A 77 -5.64 8.92 -3.18
CA ALA A 77 -5.05 9.41 -1.94
C ALA A 77 -5.04 10.94 -1.90
N ALA A 78 -4.55 11.61 -2.95
CA ALA A 78 -4.54 13.07 -3.02
C ALA A 78 -5.94 13.70 -2.88
N LEU A 79 -6.98 13.05 -3.43
CA LEU A 79 -8.36 13.53 -3.36
C LEU A 79 -9.04 13.24 -2.00
N GLN A 80 -8.57 12.24 -1.27
CA GLN A 80 -9.13 11.85 0.04
C GLN A 80 -8.39 12.50 1.22
N VAL A 81 -7.22 13.10 1.00
CA VAL A 81 -6.45 13.76 2.06
C VAL A 81 -7.20 14.97 2.58
N GLU A 82 -7.55 14.93 3.86
CA GLU A 82 -8.21 16.03 4.57
C GLU A 82 -7.25 17.21 4.81
N ASN A 83 -6.03 16.93 5.30
CA ASN A 83 -5.02 17.93 5.58
C ASN A 83 -3.75 17.69 4.74
N PRO A 84 -3.49 18.51 3.69
CA PRO A 84 -2.34 18.35 2.81
C PRO A 84 -0.97 18.42 3.50
N ARG A 85 -0.86 19.00 4.70
CA ARG A 85 0.39 19.02 5.45
C ARG A 85 0.83 17.63 5.91
N ASP A 86 -0.13 16.72 6.10
CA ASP A 86 0.16 15.35 6.52
C ASP A 86 0.97 14.57 5.47
N LEU A 87 0.91 14.99 4.20
CA LEU A 87 1.71 14.41 3.11
C LEU A 87 3.18 14.81 3.15
N LEU A 88 3.50 15.93 3.81
CA LEU A 88 4.88 16.41 3.98
C LEU A 88 5.53 15.80 5.22
N SER A 89 4.75 15.69 6.30
CA SER A 89 5.20 15.13 7.56
C SER A 89 4.02 14.56 8.33
N GLY A 90 4.19 13.36 8.90
CA GLY A 90 3.24 12.81 9.84
C GLY A 90 3.06 13.73 11.05
N ARG A 91 1.86 13.75 11.62
CA ARG A 91 1.60 14.45 12.88
C ARG A 91 2.31 13.75 14.03
N PRO A 92 2.77 14.49 15.06
CA PRO A 92 3.25 13.87 16.28
C PRO A 92 2.12 13.04 16.90
N THR A 93 2.36 11.74 17.06
CA THR A 93 1.53 10.91 17.91
C THR A 93 1.90 11.21 19.36
N GLY A 94 0.92 11.25 20.26
CA GLY A 94 1.19 11.34 21.70
C GLY A 94 2.03 10.15 22.19
N ALA A 95 2.41 10.19 23.47
CA ALA A 95 3.07 9.03 24.09
C ALA A 95 2.20 7.78 23.87
N PRO A 96 2.79 6.64 23.46
CA PRO A 96 2.04 5.40 23.37
C PRO A 96 1.49 5.04 24.75
N ASP A 97 0.23 4.61 24.80
CA ASP A 97 -0.39 4.07 26.02
C ASP A 97 0.13 2.65 26.25
N ALA A 98 1.32 2.56 26.85
CA ALA A 98 2.02 1.30 27.06
C ALA A 98 1.25 0.37 28.01
N GLU A 99 0.56 0.94 28.99
CA GLU A 99 -0.28 0.21 29.93
C GLU A 99 -1.45 -0.49 29.23
N ARG A 100 -2.12 0.21 28.31
CA ARG A 100 -3.21 -0.38 27.51
C ARG A 100 -2.73 -1.52 26.63
N GLU A 101 -1.59 -1.35 25.96
CA GLU A 101 -1.02 -2.37 25.09
C GLU A 101 -0.53 -3.59 25.89
N ALA A 102 0.17 -3.37 27.01
CA ALA A 102 0.58 -4.45 27.91
C ALA A 102 -0.63 -5.22 28.48
N ALA A 103 -1.70 -4.50 28.85
CA ALA A 103 -2.93 -5.13 29.30
C ALA A 103 -3.63 -5.93 28.19
N ALA A 104 -3.53 -5.51 26.93
CA ALA A 104 -4.07 -6.27 25.80
C ALA A 104 -3.34 -7.60 25.60
N VAL A 105 -2.00 -7.57 25.64
CA VAL A 105 -1.15 -8.77 25.55
C VAL A 105 -1.42 -9.71 26.73
N ALA A 106 -1.53 -9.17 27.95
CA ALA A 106 -1.83 -9.97 29.14
C ALA A 106 -3.20 -10.67 29.06
N ARG A 107 -4.24 -9.98 28.55
CA ARG A 107 -5.56 -10.60 28.34
C ARG A 107 -5.49 -11.76 27.35
N TYR A 108 -4.79 -11.56 26.24
CA TYR A 108 -4.59 -12.60 25.23
C TYR A 108 -3.90 -13.84 25.80
N HIS A 109 -2.85 -13.67 26.62
CA HIS A 109 -2.16 -14.79 27.25
C HIS A 109 -3.01 -15.56 28.27
N LYS A 110 -4.01 -14.90 28.87
CA LYS A 110 -4.89 -15.49 29.88
C LYS A 110 -6.19 -16.06 29.30
N GLY A 111 -6.44 -15.89 28.00
CA GLY A 111 -7.73 -16.25 27.40
C GLY A 111 -8.87 -15.34 27.88
N GLU A 112 -8.57 -14.09 28.24
CA GLU A 112 -9.54 -13.10 28.71
C GLU A 112 -10.03 -12.16 27.58
N GLU A 113 -9.73 -12.50 26.32
CA GLU A 113 -10.32 -11.81 25.18
C GLU A 113 -11.85 -12.02 25.12
N LYS A 114 -12.56 -10.99 24.67
CA LYS A 114 -13.96 -11.14 24.33
C LYS A 114 -14.05 -11.82 22.97
N ASP A 115 -14.92 -12.81 22.85
CA ASP A 115 -15.27 -13.36 21.55
C ASP A 115 -15.71 -12.24 20.61
N LEU A 116 -15.19 -12.28 19.38
CA LEU A 116 -15.71 -11.43 18.33
C LEU A 116 -17.18 -11.76 18.19
N MET A 117 -18.06 -10.76 18.27
CA MET A 117 -19.47 -10.92 17.96
C MET A 117 -19.56 -11.59 16.59
N ARG A 118 -19.96 -12.87 16.54
CA ARG A 118 -20.28 -13.54 15.30
C ARG A 118 -21.62 -12.99 14.84
N SER A 119 -21.59 -11.79 14.28
CA SER A 119 -22.60 -11.38 13.31
C SER A 119 -22.43 -12.32 12.13
N GLY A 120 -23.17 -13.43 12.17
CA GLY A 120 -23.34 -14.26 11.00
C GLY A 120 -23.77 -13.34 9.87
N THR A 121 -22.99 -13.31 8.79
CA THR A 121 -23.55 -12.96 7.50
C THR A 121 -24.66 -13.96 7.26
N THR A 122 -25.90 -13.54 7.47
CA THR A 122 -27.06 -14.27 6.97
C THR A 122 -26.92 -14.27 5.45
N THR A 123 -26.41 -15.37 4.92
CA THR A 123 -26.60 -15.73 3.52
C THR A 123 -28.09 -16.00 3.33
N SER A 124 -28.88 -14.94 3.22
CA SER A 124 -30.24 -14.99 2.69
C SER A 124 -30.13 -15.15 1.17
N GLY A 125 -29.72 -16.33 0.75
CA GLY A 125 -29.62 -16.74 -0.64
C GLY A 125 -30.34 -18.07 -0.83
N ALA A 126 -31.64 -18.09 -0.56
CA ALA A 126 -32.51 -19.21 -0.92
C ALA A 126 -32.62 -19.27 -2.45
N GLY A 127 -31.72 -20.02 -3.08
CA GLY A 127 -31.82 -20.47 -4.47
C GLY A 127 -32.09 -21.96 -4.48
N ALA A 128 -33.33 -22.37 -4.27
CA ALA A 128 -33.76 -23.75 -4.48
C ALA A 128 -33.83 -24.02 -5.99
N GLY A 129 -32.76 -24.56 -6.57
CA GLY A 129 -32.77 -25.16 -7.90
C GLY A 129 -33.06 -26.65 -7.78
N SER A 130 -34.32 -27.06 -8.01
CA SER A 130 -34.66 -28.47 -8.21
C SER A 130 -34.54 -28.79 -9.69
N LYS A 131 -33.83 -29.88 -9.99
CA LYS A 131 -33.94 -30.60 -11.27
C LYS A 131 -35.31 -31.24 -11.40
#